data_AF-A0A371J617-F1
#
_entry.id   AF-A0A371J617-F1
#
_cell.length_a   1.000
_cell.length_b   1.000
_cell.length_c   1.000
_cell.angle_alpha   90.00
_cell.angle_beta   90.00
_cell.angle_gamma   90.00
#
_symmetry.space_group_name_H-M   'P 1'
#
loop_
_entity.id
_entity.type
_entity.pdbx_description
1 polymer ?
#
loop_
_entity_poly.entity_id
_entity_poly.type
_entity_poly.pdbx_seq_one_letter_code
_entity_poly.pdbx_strand_id
1 'polypeptide(L)'
;MKKYTFKTREEAVSFLDKHNFKYYIPRVREYMSNIKDELKEYYIELSDSNEVKYCAIISISGGIDFKEDFFDINKVSEYKESAYDKLYREKKYQEGIKNDDF
;
A
#
# COMPACT_ATOMS: atom_id res chain seq x y z
N MET A 1 -9.71 9.42 14.35
CA MET A 1 -9.23 8.58 13.24
C MET A 1 -10.31 8.42 12.20
N LYS A 2 -9.95 8.57 10.91
CA LYS A 2 -10.86 8.42 9.77
C LYS A 2 -10.52 7.13 9.02
N LYS A 3 -11.53 6.39 8.57
CA LYS A 3 -11.39 5.08 7.92
C LYS A 3 -11.96 5.13 6.51
N TYR A 4 -11.26 4.54 5.56
CA TYR A 4 -11.63 4.53 4.15
C TYR A 4 -11.45 3.14 3.57
N THR A 5 -12.39 2.74 2.73
CA THR A 5 -12.30 1.51 1.93
C THR A 5 -12.41 1.84 0.44
N PHE A 6 -11.64 1.13 -0.37
CA PHE A 6 -11.64 1.27 -1.84
C PHE A 6 -11.74 -0.11 -2.47
N LYS A 7 -12.45 -0.21 -3.59
CA LYS A 7 -12.60 -1.48 -4.32
C LYS A 7 -11.51 -1.66 -5.36
N THR A 8 -11.02 -0.56 -5.92
CA THR A 8 -9.99 -0.59 -6.95
C THR A 8 -8.66 -0.08 -6.41
N ARG A 9 -7.59 -0.59 -7.01
CA ARG A 9 -6.22 -0.16 -6.68
C ARG A 9 -6.03 1.30 -7.06
N GLU A 10 -6.58 1.71 -8.19
CA GLU A 10 -6.46 3.05 -8.75
C GLU A 10 -7.04 4.09 -7.79
N GLU A 11 -8.20 3.81 -7.19
CA GLU A 11 -8.82 4.67 -6.18
C GLU A 11 -7.95 4.78 -4.93
N ALA A 12 -7.46 3.66 -4.40
CA ALA A 12 -6.60 3.64 -3.22
C ALA A 12 -5.29 4.40 -3.45
N VAL A 13 -4.66 4.20 -4.61
CA VAL A 13 -3.43 4.89 -5.01
C VAL A 13 -3.66 6.39 -5.18
N SER A 14 -4.74 6.79 -5.85
CA SER A 14 -5.12 8.19 -6.01
C SER A 14 -5.37 8.88 -4.67
N PHE A 15 -6.00 8.18 -3.73
CA PHE A 15 -6.20 8.65 -2.38
C PHE A 15 -4.88 8.84 -1.64
N LEU A 16 -4.01 7.83 -1.64
CA LEU A 16 -2.70 7.91 -0.98
C LEU A 16 -1.82 9.02 -1.57
N ASP A 17 -1.87 9.24 -2.89
CA ASP A 17 -1.13 10.32 -3.54
C ASP A 17 -1.59 11.72 -3.07
N LYS A 18 -2.90 11.93 -2.92
CA LYS A 18 -3.48 13.17 -2.34
C LYS A 18 -3.04 13.41 -0.90
N HIS A 19 -2.75 12.35 -0.16
CA HIS A 19 -2.24 12.41 1.21
C HIS A 19 -0.70 12.41 1.28
N ASN A 20 0.00 12.72 0.18
CA ASN A 20 1.45 12.73 0.05
C ASN A 20 2.13 11.41 0.46
N PHE A 21 1.39 10.30 0.38
CA PHE A 21 1.86 8.98 0.79
C PHE A 21 2.45 8.19 -0.38
N LYS A 22 3.38 8.82 -1.10
CA LYS A 22 3.90 8.32 -2.38
C LYS A 22 4.87 7.14 -2.26
N TYR A 23 5.46 6.97 -1.08
CA TYR A 23 6.59 6.07 -0.86
C TYR A 23 6.20 4.58 -0.72
N TYR A 24 4.94 4.27 -0.44
CA TYR A 24 4.46 2.89 -0.25
C TYR A 24 3.62 2.37 -1.42
N ILE A 25 3.26 3.24 -2.37
CA ILE A 25 2.54 2.91 -3.61
C ILE A 25 3.23 1.80 -4.42
N PRO A 26 4.58 1.70 -4.49
CA PRO A 26 5.23 0.59 -5.21
C PRO A 26 5.05 -0.78 -4.55
N ARG A 27 5.08 -0.85 -3.21
CA ARG A 27 4.93 -2.09 -2.44
C ARG A 27 3.48 -2.59 -2.42
N VAL A 28 2.56 -1.62 -2.43
CA VAL A 28 1.15 -1.79 -2.83
C VAL A 28 1.08 -2.53 -4.18
N ARG A 29 1.86 -2.16 -5.21
CA ARG A 29 1.80 -2.84 -6.53
C ARG A 29 2.21 -4.33 -6.47
N GLU A 30 3.25 -4.68 -5.71
CA GLU A 30 3.76 -6.05 -5.61
C GLU A 30 2.82 -6.99 -4.84
N TYR A 31 2.31 -6.57 -3.68
CA TYR A 31 1.40 -7.39 -2.87
C TYR A 31 0.03 -7.61 -3.56
N MET A 32 -0.38 -6.69 -4.44
CA MET A 32 -1.73 -6.62 -5.00
C MET A 32 -1.97 -7.47 -6.25
N SER A 33 -0.95 -8.14 -6.79
CA SER A 33 -1.04 -8.83 -8.10
C SER A 33 -1.76 -10.18 -8.05
N ASN A 34 -1.85 -10.84 -6.90
CA ASN A 34 -2.23 -12.26 -6.85
C ASN A 34 -3.68 -12.53 -6.42
N ILE A 35 -4.42 -11.51 -6.01
CA ILE A 35 -5.83 -11.64 -5.57
C ILE A 35 -6.72 -10.91 -6.57
N LYS A 36 -7.78 -11.57 -7.05
CA LYS A 36 -8.77 -10.96 -7.94
C LYS A 36 -9.41 -9.74 -7.29
N ASP A 37 -9.61 -8.68 -8.08
CA ASP A 37 -10.19 -7.42 -7.62
C ASP A 37 -11.58 -7.57 -6.98
N GLU A 38 -12.38 -8.53 -7.43
CA GLU A 38 -13.71 -8.83 -6.86
C GLU A 38 -13.65 -9.46 -5.45
N LEU A 39 -12.48 -9.95 -5.03
CA LEU A 39 -12.27 -10.63 -3.75
C LEU A 39 -11.38 -9.82 -2.80
N LYS A 40 -11.18 -8.52 -3.05
CA LYS A 40 -10.39 -7.67 -2.17
C LYS A 40 -10.91 -6.25 -2.07
N GLU A 41 -10.63 -5.64 -0.94
CA GLU A 41 -10.83 -4.22 -0.68
C GLU A 41 -9.57 -3.63 -0.04
N TYR A 42 -9.33 -2.35 -0.30
CA TYR A 42 -8.20 -1.61 0.26
C TYR A 42 -8.69 -0.79 1.43
N TYR A 43 -8.07 -0.98 2.58
CA TYR A 43 -8.42 -0.29 3.82
C TYR A 43 -7.34 0.71 4.20
N ILE A 44 -7.72 1.96 4.46
CA ILE A 44 -6.80 3.04 4.85
C ILE A 44 -7.33 3.76 6.08
N GLU A 45 -6.46 4.01 7.05
CA GLU A 45 -6.73 4.84 8.21
C GLU A 45 -5.89 6.10 8.20
N LEU A 46 -6.55 7.23 8.46
CA LEU A 46 -5.91 8.52 8.68
C LEU A 46 -6.06 8.96 10.15
N SER A 47 -5.07 9.71 10.64
CA SER A 47 -5.24 10.52 11.85
C SER A 47 -6.22 11.65 11.65
N ASP A 48 -6.58 12.32 12.74
CA ASP A 48 -7.41 13.52 12.69
C ASP A 48 -6.69 14.69 11.99
N SER A 49 -5.35 14.65 11.94
CA SER A 49 -4.49 15.56 11.14
C SER A 49 -4.34 15.16 9.66
N ASN A 50 -5.11 14.18 9.17
CA ASN A 50 -5.06 13.66 7.79
C ASN A 50 -3.75 12.96 7.38
N GLU A 51 -2.95 12.50 8.34
CA GLU A 51 -1.77 11.69 8.07
C GLU A 51 -2.15 10.23 7.96
N VAL A 52 -1.59 9.51 6.99
CA VAL A 52 -1.78 8.06 6.85
C VAL A 52 -1.16 7.34 8.05
N LYS A 53 -1.94 6.52 8.74
CA LYS A 53 -1.50 5.75 9.91
C LYS A 53 -1.45 4.26 9.66
N TYR A 54 -2.35 3.75 8.83
CA TYR A 54 -2.43 2.32 8.59
C TYR A 54 -3.02 2.05 7.21
N CYS A 55 -2.52 1.01 6.53
CA CYS A 55 -3.07 0.54 5.29
C CYS A 55 -3.02 -1.00 5.22
N ALA A 56 -4.12 -1.59 4.75
CA ALA A 56 -4.25 -3.03 4.59
C ALA A 56 -5.05 -3.40 3.35
N ILE A 57 -4.89 -4.65 2.93
CA ILE A 57 -5.79 -5.32 1.99
C ILE A 57 -6.68 -6.25 2.81
N ILE A 58 -7.98 -6.18 2.58
CA ILE A 58 -8.95 -7.13 3.11
C ILE A 58 -9.31 -8.03 1.94
N SER A 59 -8.96 -9.31 1.99
CA SER A 59 -9.31 -10.28 0.97
C SER A 59 -10.30 -11.31 1.48
N ILE A 60 -11.25 -11.70 0.65
CA ILE A 60 -12.26 -12.71 0.98
C ILE A 60 -11.83 -14.04 0.36
N SER A 61 -11.57 -15.05 1.21
CA SER A 61 -11.28 -16.41 0.76
C SER A 61 -12.14 -17.39 1.53
N GLY A 62 -12.94 -18.21 0.83
CA GLY A 62 -13.82 -19.19 1.46
C GLY A 62 -14.89 -18.60 2.39
N GLY A 63 -15.28 -17.33 2.20
CA GLY A 63 -16.23 -16.62 3.07
C GLY A 63 -15.63 -16.06 4.36
N ILE A 64 -14.30 -16.03 4.46
CA ILE A 64 -13.55 -15.47 5.59
C ILE A 64 -12.77 -14.25 5.10
N ASP A 65 -12.82 -13.17 5.88
CA ASP A 65 -12.05 -11.96 5.65
C ASP A 65 -10.63 -12.11 6.22
N PHE A 66 -9.64 -11.99 5.35
CA PHE A 66 -8.23 -11.95 5.69
C PHE A 66 -7.73 -10.52 5.56
N LYS A 67 -7.15 -9.98 6.62
CA LYS A 67 -6.60 -8.63 6.65
C LYS A 67 -5.08 -8.69 6.66
N GLU A 68 -4.46 -8.06 5.67
CA GLU A 68 -3.01 -8.03 5.50
C GLU A 68 -2.52 -6.58 5.45
N ASP A 69 -1.72 -6.18 6.44
CA ASP A 69 -1.14 -4.84 6.51
C ASP A 69 0.08 -4.70 5.59
N PHE A 70 0.04 -3.68 4.74
CA PHE A 70 1.21 -3.25 3.95
C PHE A 70 1.83 -1.96 4.48
N PHE A 71 1.16 -1.28 5.40
CA PHE A 71 1.71 -0.15 6.14
C PHE A 71 1.07 -0.02 7.53
N ASP A 72 1.89 0.16 8.54
CA ASP A 72 1.50 0.55 9.90
C ASP A 72 2.52 1.53 10.47
N ILE A 73 2.05 2.72 10.88
CA ILE A 73 2.93 3.74 11.46
C ILE A 73 3.67 3.27 12.72
N ASN A 74 3.11 2.31 13.45
CA ASN A 74 3.73 1.77 14.65
C ASN A 74 4.83 0.74 14.33
N LYS A 75 4.83 0.21 13.10
CA LYS A 75 5.83 -0.74 12.60
C LYS A 75 6.80 -0.10 11.61
N VAL A 76 6.92 1.23 11.61
CA VAL A 76 7.82 1.99 10.72
C VAL A 76 9.26 1.46 10.71
N SER A 77 9.76 0.95 11.84
CA SER A 77 11.08 0.31 11.93
C SER A 77 11.23 -0.94 11.05
N GLU A 78 10.16 -1.72 10.86
CA GLU A 78 10.15 -2.92 10.01
C GLU A 78 10.20 -2.54 8.52
N TYR A 79 9.72 -1.33 8.19
CA TYR A 79 9.78 -0.78 6.83
C TYR A 79 11.06 0.04 6.58
N LYS A 80 11.88 0.35 7.60
CA LYS A 80 13.04 1.27 7.45
C LYS A 80 14.08 0.81 6.44
N GLU A 81 14.40 -0.48 6.39
CA GLU A 81 15.45 -1.01 5.51
C GLU A 81 15.03 -1.08 4.02
N SER A 82 13.75 -0.90 3.70
CA SER A 82 13.23 -1.05 2.32
C SER A 82 12.40 0.14 1.83
N ALA A 83 11.67 0.82 2.72
CA ALA A 83 10.79 1.93 2.38
C ALA A 83 11.36 3.30 2.76
N TYR A 84 12.35 3.41 3.65
CA TYR A 84 12.96 4.69 4.05
C TYR A 84 14.37 4.91 3.50
N ASP A 85 15.04 3.87 2.99
CA ASP A 85 16.30 4.01 2.28
C ASP A 85 16.06 4.57 0.86
N LYS A 86 16.36 5.87 0.67
CA LYS A 86 16.24 6.55 -0.62
C LYS A 86 17.09 5.87 -1.72
N LEU A 87 18.29 5.42 -1.38
CA LEU A 87 19.24 4.78 -2.31
C LEU A 87 18.73 3.43 -2.78
N TYR A 88 18.19 2.62 -1.87
CA TYR A 88 17.56 1.35 -2.21
C TYR A 88 16.37 1.55 -3.17
N ARG A 89 15.55 2.58 -2.93
CA ARG A 89 14.37 2.88 -3.77
C ARG A 89 14.74 3.41 -5.14
N GLU A 90 15.71 4.32 -5.25
CA GLU A 90 16.21 4.81 -6.54
C GLU A 90 16.78 3.65 -7.36
N LYS A 91 17.49 2.73 -6.72
CA LYS A 91 18.01 1.52 -7.38
C LYS A 91 16.88 0.62 -7.90
N LYS A 92 15.87 0.32 -7.09
CA LYS A 92 14.75 -0.55 -7.48
C LYS A 92 13.85 0.07 -8.56
N TYR A 93 13.61 1.38 -8.51
CA TYR A 93 12.88 2.11 -9.54
C TYR A 93 13.61 2.07 -10.89
N GLN A 94 14.93 2.28 -10.89
CA GLN A 94 15.76 2.18 -12.10
C GLN A 94 15.87 0.75 -12.64
N GLU A 95 15.87 -0.26 -11.75
CA GLU A 95 15.81 -1.67 -12.14
C GLU A 95 14.47 -2.00 -12.83
N GLY A 96 13.34 -1.55 -12.28
CA GLY A 96 12.02 -1.79 -12.89
C GLY A 96 11.84 -1.12 -14.25
N ILE A 97 12.37 0.10 -14.45
CA ILE A 97 12.38 0.77 -15.76
C ILE A 97 13.20 -0.02 -16.79
N LYS A 98 14.31 -0.63 -16.36
CA LYS A 98 15.20 -1.38 -17.27
C LYS A 98 14.65 -2.75 -17.65
N ASN A 99 13.79 -3.33 -16.82
CA ASN A 99 13.26 -4.67 -17.02
C ASN A 99 11.85 -4.68 -17.65
N ASP A 100 11.29 -3.52 -18.01
CA ASP A 100 9.93 -3.39 -18.57
C ASP A 100 8.82 -3.96 -17.65
N ASP A 101 9.08 -3.97 -16.34
CA ASP A 101 8.14 -4.46 -15.30
C ASP A 101 7.08 -3.39 -14.91
N PHE A 102 6.81 -2.39 -15.77
CA PHE A 102 5.92 -1.26 -15.50
C PHE A 102 4.65 -1.24 -16.35
#